data_AF-A0A7Y6Z1P9-F1
#
_entry.id   AF-A0A7Y6Z1P9-F1
#
_cell.length_a   1.000
_cell.length_b   1.000
_cell.length_c   1.000
_cell.angle_alpha   90.00
_cell.angle_beta   90.00
_cell.angle_gamma   90.00
#
_symmetry.space_group_name_H-M   'P 1'
#
loop_
_entity.id
_entity.type
_entity.pdbx_description
1 polymer ?
#
loop_
_entity_poly.entity_id
_entity_poly.type
_entity_poly.pdbx_seq_one_letter_code
_entity_poly.pdbx_strand_id
1 'polypeptide(L)'
;MTDIRHDPSRVIKAPTGSEKTCKSWLTEAAMRMLMNNLHPDVAERPEDLVVYGGIGRAARNWPCYDKIIEVLQRLEDDESLLIQSGKPVGV
;
A
#
# COMPACT_ATOMS: atom_id res chain seq x y z
N MET A 1 -12.53 9.88 -18.96
CA MET A 1 -11.70 8.83 -18.34
C MET A 1 -11.60 9.16 -16.86
N THR A 2 -12.08 8.29 -15.98
CA THR A 2 -11.95 8.47 -14.53
C THR A 2 -10.48 8.42 -14.14
N ASP A 3 -10.01 9.37 -13.34
CA ASP A 3 -8.64 9.32 -12.82
C ASP A 3 -8.54 8.15 -11.82
N ILE A 4 -7.80 7.11 -12.19
CA ILE A 4 -7.61 5.91 -11.38
C ILE A 4 -6.68 6.13 -10.16
N ARG A 5 -6.18 7.35 -9.98
CA ARG A 5 -5.34 7.74 -8.83
C ARG A 5 -6.10 8.47 -7.74
N HIS A 6 -7.27 9.04 -8.04
CA HIS A 6 -8.05 9.83 -7.09
C HIS A 6 -9.26 9.03 -6.59
N ASP A 7 -9.34 8.81 -5.28
CA ASP A 7 -10.50 8.20 -4.62
C ASP A 7 -10.71 8.83 -3.23
N PRO A 8 -11.58 9.85 -3.12
CA PRO A 8 -11.79 10.58 -1.86
C PRO A 8 -12.66 9.80 -0.87
N SER A 9 -13.21 8.64 -1.25
CA SER A 9 -14.01 7.80 -0.35
C SER A 9 -13.17 6.91 0.55
N ARG A 10 -11.88 6.74 0.22
CA ARG A 10 -10.97 5.83 0.93
C ARG A 10 -10.31 6.50 2.12
N VAL A 11 -10.34 5.80 3.25
CA VAL A 11 -9.58 6.15 4.45
C VAL A 11 -8.70 4.96 4.79
N ILE A 12 -7.39 5.09 4.58
CA ILE A 12 -6.44 4.01 4.84
C ILE A 12 -5.91 4.13 6.26
N LYS A 13 -5.96 3.02 7.01
CA LYS A 13 -5.36 2.92 8.34
C LYS A 13 -4.66 1.58 8.50
N ALA A 14 -3.41 1.59 8.93
CA ALA A 14 -2.68 0.37 9.19
C ALA A 14 -3.34 -0.42 10.34
N PRO A 15 -3.45 -1.77 10.24
CA PRO A 15 -3.84 -2.62 11.36
C PRO A 15 -2.91 -2.42 12.57
N THR A 16 -3.49 -2.46 13.77
CA THR A 16 -2.77 -2.33 15.04
C THR A 16 -2.88 -3.59 15.88
N GLY A 17 -2.01 -3.76 16.87
CA GLY A 17 -2.00 -4.94 17.75
C GLY A 17 -1.17 -6.10 17.20
N SER A 18 -1.25 -7.24 17.89
CA SER A 18 -0.41 -8.43 17.65
C SER A 18 -0.97 -9.43 16.64
N GLU A 19 -2.22 -9.27 16.21
CA GLU A 19 -2.83 -10.13 15.19
C GLU A 19 -2.29 -9.80 13.81
N LYS A 20 -2.00 -10.82 13.00
CA LYS A 20 -1.52 -10.66 11.62
C LYS A 20 -2.63 -10.96 10.61
N THR A 21 -2.56 -10.30 9.46
CA THR A 21 -3.37 -10.57 8.27
C THR A 21 -2.55 -11.24 7.16
N CYS A 22 -1.24 -10.98 7.10
CA CYS A 22 -0.29 -11.67 6.23
C CYS A 22 0.26 -12.96 6.87
N LYS A 23 0.93 -13.78 6.07
CA LYS A 23 1.50 -15.08 6.51
C LYS A 23 2.66 -14.95 7.51
N SER A 24 3.41 -13.85 7.46
CA SER A 24 4.52 -13.61 8.40
C SER A 24 4.60 -12.15 8.84
N TRP A 25 5.39 -11.90 9.89
CA TRP A 25 5.60 -10.54 10.38
C TRP A 25 6.38 -9.67 9.39
N LEU A 26 7.21 -10.27 8.53
CA LEU A 26 7.96 -9.53 7.50
C LEU A 26 7.01 -8.94 6.45
N THR A 27 6.07 -9.75 5.96
CA THR A 27 5.07 -9.33 4.97
C THR A 27 4.00 -8.42 5.59
N GLU A 28 3.58 -8.71 6.83
CA GLU A 28 2.68 -7.84 7.61
C GLU A 28 3.30 -6.46 7.85
N ALA A 29 4.59 -6.38 8.21
CA ALA A 29 5.28 -5.13 8.44
C ALA A 29 5.31 -4.26 7.17
N ALA A 30 5.66 -4.85 6.02
CA ALA A 30 5.64 -4.14 4.73
C ALA A 30 4.24 -3.60 4.41
N MET A 31 3.20 -4.42 4.62
CA MET A 31 1.81 -4.01 4.40
C MET A 31 1.40 -2.86 5.32
N ARG A 32 1.67 -2.97 6.63
CA ARG A 32 1.34 -1.91 7.61
C ARG A 32 2.07 -0.61 7.31
N MET A 33 3.34 -0.66 6.91
CA MET A 33 4.10 0.53 6.57
C MET A 33 3.58 1.20 5.30
N LEU A 34 3.19 0.42 4.29
CA LEU A 34 2.53 0.96 3.09
C LEU A 34 1.20 1.65 3.45
N MET A 35 0.38 1.03 4.29
CA MET A 35 -0.88 1.61 4.76
C MET A 35 -0.65 2.86 5.60
N ASN A 36 0.37 2.87 6.46
CA ASN A 36 0.72 4.00 7.31
C ASN A 36 1.15 5.23 6.48
N ASN A 37 1.86 5.03 5.36
CA ASN A 37 2.19 6.10 4.43
C ASN A 37 0.94 6.80 3.85
N LEU A 38 -0.24 6.18 3.90
CA LEU A 38 -1.51 6.74 3.43
C LEU A 38 -2.49 7.05 4.56
N HIS A 39 -2.03 7.03 5.82
CA HIS A 39 -2.87 7.42 6.94
C HIS A 39 -3.24 8.91 6.84
N PRO A 40 -4.49 9.33 7.13
CA PRO A 40 -4.91 10.73 7.05
C PRO A 40 -4.06 11.70 7.89
N ASP A 41 -3.57 11.22 9.04
CA ASP A 41 -2.71 12.02 9.93
C ASP A 41 -1.22 12.01 9.51
N VAL A 42 -0.86 11.31 8.43
CA VAL A 42 0.53 11.12 7.96
C VAL A 42 0.73 11.69 6.54
N ALA A 43 -0.17 11.34 5.62
CA ALA A 43 -0.08 11.73 4.22
C ALA A 43 -0.59 13.16 3.98
N GLU A 44 0.06 13.91 3.09
CA GLU A 44 -0.41 15.23 2.66
C GLU A 44 -1.74 15.14 1.89
N ARG A 45 -1.89 14.14 1.00
CA ARG A 45 -3.08 13.94 0.14
C ARG A 45 -3.32 12.43 -0.13
N PRO A 46 -3.80 11.68 0.88
CA PRO A 46 -3.94 10.22 0.80
C PRO A 46 -4.89 9.73 -0.30
N GLU A 47 -5.95 10.49 -0.61
CA GLU A 47 -6.92 10.19 -1.67
C GLU A 47 -6.29 10.11 -3.07
N ASP A 48 -5.12 10.73 -3.25
CA ASP A 48 -4.32 10.73 -4.48
C ASP A 48 -3.07 9.82 -4.39
N LEU A 49 -2.99 9.04 -3.31
CA LEU A 49 -1.84 8.22 -2.91
C LEU A 49 -0.57 9.02 -2.57
N VAL A 50 -0.67 10.35 -2.43
CA VAL A 50 0.47 11.25 -2.21
C VAL A 50 0.82 11.30 -0.72
N VAL A 51 2.08 10.98 -0.40
CA VAL A 51 2.59 10.96 0.98
C VAL A 51 3.13 12.34 1.36
N TYR A 52 4.16 12.82 0.66
CA TYR A 52 4.74 14.15 0.81
C TYR A 52 5.59 14.53 -0.40
N GLY A 53 6.11 15.75 -0.43
CA GLY A 53 7.09 16.18 -1.44
C GLY A 53 6.47 16.38 -2.83
N GLY A 54 5.29 16.98 -2.88
CA GLY A 54 4.59 17.31 -4.13
C GLY A 54 3.81 16.14 -4.70
N ILE A 55 4.44 15.28 -5.49
CA ILE A 55 3.78 14.13 -6.15
C ILE A 55 4.38 12.77 -5.74
N GLY A 56 5.14 12.73 -4.65
CA GLY A 56 5.68 11.50 -4.09
C GLY A 56 4.56 10.59 -3.59
N ARG A 57 4.33 9.47 -4.27
CA ARG A 57 3.22 8.54 -4.00
C ARG A 57 3.67 7.22 -3.39
N ALA A 58 2.80 6.62 -2.58
CA ALA A 58 3.01 5.29 -2.00
C ALA A 58 2.83 4.15 -3.03
N ALA A 59 1.93 4.33 -4.01
CA ALA A 59 1.70 3.40 -5.12
C ALA A 59 1.40 4.15 -6.42
N ARG A 60 1.45 3.46 -7.57
CA ARG A 60 1.26 4.10 -8.89
C ARG A 60 -0.15 4.64 -9.11
N ASN A 61 -1.15 3.91 -8.63
CA ASN A 61 -2.59 4.17 -8.69
C ASN A 61 -3.31 3.18 -7.76
N TRP A 62 -4.61 3.35 -7.55
CA TRP A 62 -5.39 2.53 -6.62
C TRP A 62 -5.39 1.03 -6.99
N PRO A 63 -5.54 0.62 -8.26
CA PRO A 63 -5.41 -0.79 -8.64
C PRO A 63 -4.05 -1.40 -8.27
N CYS A 64 -2.96 -0.63 -8.38
CA CYS A 64 -1.65 -1.10 -7.95
C CYS A 64 -1.57 -1.23 -6.42
N TYR A 65 -2.10 -0.26 -5.67
CA TYR A 65 -2.16 -0.35 -4.21
C TYR A 65 -2.93 -1.59 -3.76
N ASP A 66 -4.15 -1.79 -4.29
CA ASP A 66 -4.99 -2.94 -3.94
C ASP A 66 -4.28 -4.26 -4.25
N LYS A 67 -3.59 -4.33 -5.40
CA LYS A 67 -2.83 -5.52 -5.77
C LYS A 67 -1.59 -5.75 -4.90
N ILE A 68 -0.92 -4.70 -4.42
CA ILE A 68 0.21 -4.84 -3.49
C ILE A 68 -0.28 -5.42 -2.17
N ILE A 69 -1.39 -4.91 -1.62
CA ILE A 69 -1.99 -5.43 -0.38
C ILE A 69 -2.37 -6.91 -0.56
N GLU A 70 -3.08 -7.25 -1.64
CA GLU A 70 -3.48 -8.63 -1.95
C GLU A 70 -2.27 -9.57 -2.03
N VAL A 71 -1.19 -9.16 -2.73
CA VAL A 71 0.01 -9.99 -2.86
C VAL A 71 0.73 -10.14 -1.53
N LEU A 72 0.92 -9.06 -0.75
CA LEU A 72 1.57 -9.13 0.56
C LEU A 72 0.82 -10.05 1.55
N GLN A 73 -0.51 -10.12 1.47
CA GLN A 73 -1.30 -11.03 2.32
C GLN A 73 -1.06 -12.51 2.01
N ARG A 74 -0.74 -12.86 0.76
CA ARG A 74 -0.54 -14.25 0.33
C ARG A 74 0.93 -14.65 0.10
N LEU A 75 1.86 -13.70 0.10
CA LEU A 75 3.29 -13.91 -0.16
C LEU A 75 3.90 -14.88 0.86
N GLU A 76 4.58 -15.92 0.38
CA GLU A 76 5.28 -16.89 1.23
C GLU A 76 6.63 -16.34 1.73
N ASP A 77 7.22 -16.98 2.74
CA ASP A 77 8.47 -16.55 3.37
C ASP A 77 9.72 -16.71 2.47
N ASP A 78 9.61 -17.49 1.39
CA ASP A 78 10.65 -17.73 0.39
C ASP A 78 10.39 -17.02 -0.96
N GLU A 79 9.34 -16.21 -1.04
CA GLU A 79 8.95 -15.43 -2.23
C GLU A 79 9.42 -13.96 -2.15
N SER A 80 9.49 -13.26 -3.29
CA SER A 80 9.92 -11.86 -3.34
C SER A 80 9.08 -11.01 -4.30
N LEU A 81 8.21 -10.16 -3.75
CA LEU A 81 7.42 -9.22 -4.54
C LEU A 81 8.29 -8.12 -5.17
N LEU A 82 8.27 -8.04 -6.50
CA LEU A 82 8.94 -6.99 -7.28
C LEU A 82 8.00 -5.80 -7.52
N ILE A 83 8.43 -4.62 -7.09
CA ILE A 83 7.71 -3.35 -7.27
C ILE A 83 8.49 -2.44 -8.23
N GLN A 84 7.89 -2.11 -9.38
CA GLN A 84 8.47 -1.17 -10.35
C GLN A 84 7.67 0.12 -10.31
N SER A 85 8.27 1.23 -9.85
CA SER A 85 7.62 2.56 -9.73
C SER A 85 6.16 2.47 -9.22
N GLY A 86 5.98 1.80 -8.07
CA GLY A 86 4.70 1.66 -7.39
C GLY A 86 3.70 0.66 -8.03
N LYS A 87 4.13 -0.20 -8.96
CA LYS A 87 3.32 -1.29 -9.53
C LYS A 87 3.91 -2.65 -9.14
N PRO A 88 3.09 -3.61 -8.64
CA PRO A 88 3.53 -4.99 -8.46
C PRO A 88 3.64 -5.67 -9.81
N VAL A 89 4.85 -6.11 -10.18
CA VAL A 89 5.15 -6.66 -11.51
C VAL A 89 5.46 -8.16 -11.51
N GLY A 90 5.78 -8.74 -10.36
CA GLY A 90 6.05 -10.16 -10.21
C GLY A 90 6.25 -10.52 -8.76
N VAL A 91 6.17 -11.82 -8.48
CA VAL A 91 6.60 -12.49 -7.25
C VAL A 91 7.64 -13.52 -7.64
#